data_AF-A0A968KBR4-F1
#
_entry.id   AF-A0A968KBR4-F1
#
_cell.length_a   1.000
_cell.length_b   1.000
_cell.length_c   1.000
_cell.angle_alpha   90.00
_cell.angle_beta   90.00
_cell.angle_gamma   90.00
#
_symmetry.space_group_name_H-M   'P 1'
#
loop_
_entity.id
_entity.type
_entity.pdbx_description
1 polymer ?
#
loop_
_entity_poly.entity_id
_entity_poly.type
_entity_poly.pdbx_seq_one_letter_code
_entity_poly.pdbx_strand_id
1 'polypeptide(L)'
;SGLRVRVLAPVTRDRNGQPALKDFGDTGQNTNGHSVGLRIEYGAARILLTGDLNKKSMEWLRESYGDCMGAFNCDVFKACHHGSYDVSYAFLEHVKAGATIVSSGDAEGYGHPRPEIVAASAVTGHLEIDRDTDRLVTPLVYMTEIERSTSLGKVMHIRFRDYPAAGETLEGALFAVPLDDISEKALPTREDRRAMARAGDAEAEQIEKDAVAREKALLQPLASAQEEAATASRYHYRTIRSLFNIEYGVRNIAHSRIMTRNHYGLVNVRTDGETVMCATMRETGRGWTVHTFKARFF
;
A
#
# COMPACT_ATOMS: atom_id res chain seq x y z
N SER A 1 6.56 -32.64 -6.60
CA SER A 1 5.37 -31.91 -6.13
C SER A 1 4.88 -31.01 -7.25
N GLY A 2 3.62 -31.15 -7.68
CA GLY A 2 3.02 -30.27 -8.70
C GLY A 2 2.14 -29.21 -8.05
N LEU A 3 2.02 -28.04 -8.69
CA LEU A 3 1.04 -27.03 -8.34
C LEU A 3 -0.37 -27.56 -8.64
N ARG A 4 -1.30 -27.46 -7.68
CA ARG A 4 -2.72 -27.75 -7.90
C ARG A 4 -3.56 -26.51 -7.62
N VAL A 5 -4.50 -26.20 -8.50
CA VAL A 5 -5.48 -25.13 -8.30
C VAL A 5 -6.86 -25.76 -8.22
N ARG A 6 -7.58 -25.52 -7.12
CA ARG A 6 -8.97 -25.95 -6.92
C ARG A 6 -9.89 -24.74 -7.05
N VAL A 7 -10.95 -24.89 -7.83
CA VAL A 7 -12.06 -23.93 -7.85
C VAL A 7 -13.08 -24.37 -6.81
N LEU A 8 -13.33 -23.54 -5.81
CA LEU A 8 -14.20 -23.81 -4.67
C LEU A 8 -15.52 -23.05 -4.72
N ALA A 9 -15.57 -21.91 -5.43
CA ALA A 9 -16.74 -21.06 -5.58
C ALA A 9 -16.77 -20.43 -6.99
N PRO A 10 -17.95 -20.04 -7.49
CA PRO A 10 -19.27 -20.26 -6.90
C PRO A 10 -19.71 -21.73 -6.99
N VAL A 11 -20.57 -22.17 -6.06
CA VAL A 11 -21.25 -23.47 -6.15
C VAL A 11 -22.58 -23.30 -6.88
N THR A 12 -22.78 -24.08 -7.93
CA THR A 12 -24.03 -24.11 -8.70
C THR A 12 -25.06 -25.02 -8.04
N ARG A 13 -26.33 -24.77 -8.36
CA ARG A 13 -27.45 -25.66 -8.08
C ARG A 13 -28.07 -26.11 -9.40
N ASP A 14 -28.71 -27.28 -9.41
CA ASP A 14 -29.54 -27.66 -10.56
C ASP A 14 -30.81 -26.80 -10.59
N ARG A 15 -31.12 -26.26 -11.77
CA ARG A 15 -32.41 -25.64 -12.06
C ARG A 15 -32.89 -26.12 -13.41
N ASN A 16 -33.85 -27.04 -13.41
CA ASN A 16 -34.42 -27.66 -14.59
C ASN A 16 -33.36 -28.41 -15.44
N GLY A 17 -32.46 -29.15 -14.79
CA GLY A 17 -31.43 -29.93 -15.48
C GLY A 17 -30.25 -29.11 -16.00
N GLN A 18 -30.13 -27.85 -15.56
CA GLN A 18 -29.04 -26.95 -15.94
C GLN A 18 -28.38 -26.36 -14.69
N PRO A 19 -27.05 -26.21 -14.69
CA PRO A 19 -26.35 -25.55 -13.60
C PRO A 19 -26.73 -24.06 -13.58
N ALA A 20 -27.21 -23.60 -12.43
CA ALA A 20 -27.57 -22.23 -12.18
C ALA A 20 -26.86 -21.69 -10.94
N LEU A 21 -26.46 -20.42 -10.99
CA LEU A 21 -25.92 -19.74 -9.83
C LEU A 21 -27.04 -19.45 -8.82
N LYS A 22 -26.67 -19.42 -7.52
CA LYS A 22 -27.58 -18.95 -6.48
C LYS A 22 -27.82 -17.46 -6.67
N ASP A 23 -29.09 -17.07 -6.66
CA ASP A 23 -29.45 -15.65 -6.60
C ASP A 23 -29.32 -15.17 -5.15
N PHE A 24 -28.51 -14.12 -4.96
CA PHE A 24 -28.20 -13.49 -3.68
C PHE A 24 -28.97 -12.17 -3.48
N GLY A 25 -29.67 -11.66 -4.49
CA GLY A 25 -30.45 -10.43 -4.42
C GLY A 25 -30.13 -9.48 -5.57
N ASP A 26 -29.67 -8.26 -5.26
CA ASP A 26 -29.36 -7.27 -6.28
C ASP A 26 -28.08 -7.61 -7.07
N THR A 27 -27.81 -6.80 -8.11
CA THR A 27 -26.66 -6.96 -8.99
C THR A 27 -25.32 -6.90 -8.25
N GLY A 28 -25.18 -6.06 -7.23
CA GLY A 28 -23.93 -5.95 -6.45
C GLY A 28 -23.70 -7.17 -5.58
N GLN A 29 -24.74 -7.63 -4.89
CA GLN A 29 -24.69 -8.86 -4.09
C GLN A 29 -24.41 -10.09 -4.95
N ASN A 30 -24.98 -10.16 -6.16
CA ASN A 30 -24.69 -11.23 -7.11
C ASN A 30 -23.26 -11.14 -7.66
N THR A 31 -22.79 -9.96 -8.05
CA THR A 31 -21.42 -9.76 -8.57
C THR A 31 -20.37 -10.23 -7.56
N ASN A 32 -20.51 -9.79 -6.31
CA ASN A 32 -19.61 -10.18 -5.22
C ASN A 32 -19.80 -11.66 -4.84
N GLY A 33 -21.05 -12.12 -4.70
CA GLY A 33 -21.37 -13.48 -4.29
C GLY A 33 -21.02 -14.56 -5.33
N HIS A 34 -20.85 -14.19 -6.59
CA HIS A 34 -20.38 -15.08 -7.66
C HIS A 34 -18.86 -15.04 -7.86
N SER A 35 -18.11 -14.42 -6.93
CA SER A 35 -16.65 -14.43 -6.93
C SER A 35 -16.10 -15.85 -7.07
N VAL A 36 -15.06 -15.98 -7.90
CA VAL A 36 -14.35 -17.25 -8.08
C VAL A 36 -13.42 -17.47 -6.88
N GLY A 37 -13.76 -18.46 -6.07
CA GLY A 37 -12.94 -18.89 -4.94
C GLY A 37 -11.92 -19.93 -5.39
N LEU A 38 -10.63 -19.69 -5.18
CA LEU A 38 -9.53 -20.56 -5.57
C LEU A 38 -8.72 -21.00 -4.35
N ARG A 39 -8.40 -22.29 -4.26
CA ARG A 39 -7.34 -22.79 -3.37
C ARG A 39 -6.16 -23.29 -4.20
N ILE A 40 -5.03 -22.64 -4.02
CA ILE A 40 -3.75 -23.00 -4.62
C ILE A 40 -3.01 -23.89 -3.63
N GLU A 41 -2.54 -25.04 -4.08
CA GLU A 41 -1.79 -26.03 -3.30
C GLU A 41 -0.43 -26.25 -3.95
N TYR A 42 0.64 -26.10 -3.17
CA TYR A 42 2.00 -26.40 -3.59
C TYR A 42 2.75 -27.02 -2.41
N GLY A 43 3.19 -28.28 -2.54
CA GLY A 43 3.65 -29.04 -1.37
C GLY A 43 2.55 -29.13 -0.31
N ALA A 44 2.90 -28.84 0.93
CA ALA A 44 1.99 -28.71 2.07
C ALA A 44 1.32 -27.32 2.17
N ALA A 45 1.78 -26.33 1.39
CA ALA A 45 1.27 -24.97 1.46
C ALA A 45 -0.09 -24.84 0.75
N ARG A 46 -1.04 -24.20 1.43
CA ARG A 46 -2.36 -23.88 0.88
C ARG A 46 -2.61 -22.37 0.92
N ILE A 47 -2.93 -21.77 -0.24
CA ILE A 47 -3.30 -20.35 -0.36
C ILE A 47 -4.74 -20.26 -0.84
N LEU A 48 -5.59 -19.56 -0.10
CA LEU A 48 -7.00 -19.35 -0.42
C LEU A 48 -7.24 -17.91 -0.91
N LEU A 49 -7.80 -17.80 -2.11
CA LEU A 49 -8.18 -16.55 -2.76
C LEU A 49 -9.70 -16.56 -2.99
N THR A 50 -10.44 -15.74 -2.27
CA THR A 50 -11.91 -15.75 -2.30
C THR A 50 -12.54 -14.62 -3.09
N GLY A 51 -11.76 -13.68 -3.61
CA GLY A 51 -12.30 -12.47 -4.23
C GLY A 51 -13.18 -11.70 -3.24
N ASP A 52 -14.36 -11.31 -3.70
CA ASP A 52 -15.28 -10.46 -2.95
C ASP A 52 -16.50 -11.21 -2.43
N LEU A 53 -16.37 -12.51 -2.14
CA LEU A 53 -17.44 -13.29 -1.51
C LEU A 53 -18.05 -12.52 -0.32
N ASN A 54 -19.37 -12.34 -0.36
CA ASN A 54 -20.15 -11.69 0.69
C ASN A 54 -20.74 -12.72 1.67
N LYS A 55 -21.34 -12.26 2.77
CA LYS A 55 -21.93 -13.11 3.81
C LYS A 55 -22.89 -14.17 3.24
N LYS A 56 -23.81 -13.78 2.36
CA LYS A 56 -24.79 -14.70 1.76
C LYS A 56 -24.13 -15.80 0.92
N SER A 57 -23.10 -15.46 0.16
CA SER A 57 -22.34 -16.45 -0.62
C SER A 57 -21.54 -17.39 0.28
N MET A 58 -20.99 -16.91 1.40
CA MET A 58 -20.30 -17.76 2.37
C MET A 58 -21.25 -18.72 3.10
N GLU A 59 -22.46 -18.27 3.43
CA GLU A 59 -23.53 -19.11 3.97
C GLU A 59 -23.93 -20.19 2.97
N TRP A 60 -24.10 -19.84 1.69
CA TRP A 60 -24.36 -20.81 0.62
C TRP A 60 -23.24 -21.83 0.44
N LEU A 61 -21.97 -21.41 0.55
CA LEU A 61 -20.83 -22.33 0.52
C LEU A 61 -20.85 -23.27 1.74
N ARG A 62 -21.15 -22.76 2.94
CA ARG A 62 -21.30 -23.62 4.13
C ARG A 62 -22.39 -24.66 3.96
N GLU A 63 -23.56 -24.27 3.46
CA GLU A 63 -24.66 -25.19 3.19
C GLU A 63 -24.28 -26.24 2.13
N SER A 64 -23.62 -25.81 1.06
CA SER A 64 -23.26 -26.67 -0.05
C SER A 64 -22.16 -27.67 0.27
N TYR A 65 -21.15 -27.27 1.07
CA TYR A 65 -20.05 -28.13 1.45
C TYR A 65 -20.36 -28.97 2.70
N GLY A 66 -21.22 -28.49 3.61
CA GLY A 66 -21.56 -29.20 4.84
C GLY A 66 -20.31 -29.59 5.62
N ASP A 67 -20.14 -30.89 5.89
CA ASP A 67 -18.99 -31.42 6.62
C ASP A 67 -17.66 -31.30 5.84
N CYS A 68 -17.71 -31.03 4.54
CA CYS A 68 -16.54 -30.85 3.68
C CYS A 68 -15.94 -29.43 3.75
N MET A 69 -16.33 -28.60 4.72
CA MET A 69 -15.81 -27.23 4.88
C MET A 69 -14.28 -27.15 5.10
N GLY A 70 -13.62 -28.27 5.44
CA GLY A 70 -12.14 -28.37 5.41
C GLY A 70 -11.52 -28.10 4.03
N ALA A 71 -12.32 -28.07 2.97
CA ALA A 71 -11.91 -27.58 1.65
C ALA A 71 -11.40 -26.12 1.65
N PHE A 72 -11.79 -25.31 2.64
CA PHE A 72 -11.36 -23.92 2.77
C PHE A 72 -10.17 -23.72 3.73
N ASN A 73 -9.66 -24.79 4.38
CA ASN A 73 -8.47 -24.65 5.20
C ASN A 73 -7.27 -24.20 4.36
N CYS A 74 -6.53 -23.21 4.87
CA CYS A 74 -5.35 -22.67 4.21
C CYS A 74 -4.30 -22.13 5.17
N ASP A 75 -3.07 -21.97 4.69
CA ASP A 75 -1.98 -21.26 5.37
C ASP A 75 -2.07 -19.76 5.16
N VAL A 76 -2.39 -19.33 3.94
CA VAL A 76 -2.54 -17.92 3.60
C VAL A 76 -3.93 -17.67 3.05
N PHE A 77 -4.65 -16.75 3.66
CA PHE A 77 -5.98 -16.32 3.25
C PHE A 77 -5.95 -14.89 2.75
N LYS A 78 -6.40 -14.65 1.53
CA LYS A 78 -6.76 -13.30 1.08
C LYS A 78 -8.14 -12.97 1.62
N ALA A 79 -8.24 -12.00 2.54
CA ALA A 79 -9.53 -11.62 3.13
C ALA A 79 -10.55 -11.26 2.05
N CYS A 80 -11.79 -11.69 2.24
CA CYS A 80 -12.88 -11.42 1.30
C CYS A 80 -13.16 -9.91 1.23
N HIS A 81 -13.52 -9.45 0.03
CA HIS A 81 -14.14 -8.13 -0.19
C HIS A 81 -13.36 -6.99 0.48
N HIS A 82 -12.04 -6.99 0.26
CA HIS A 82 -11.11 -6.00 0.80
C HIS A 82 -11.10 -5.86 2.34
N GLY A 83 -11.71 -6.78 3.09
CA GLY A 83 -11.91 -6.65 4.54
C GLY A 83 -13.20 -5.93 4.93
N SER A 84 -14.24 -6.04 4.11
CA SER A 84 -15.61 -5.61 4.44
C SER A 84 -16.20 -6.40 5.61
N TYR A 85 -17.13 -5.80 6.36
CA TYR A 85 -17.90 -6.48 7.40
C TYR A 85 -18.95 -7.45 6.83
N ASP A 86 -19.22 -7.41 5.52
CA ASP A 86 -20.16 -8.28 4.83
C ASP A 86 -19.58 -9.69 4.62
N VAL A 87 -19.36 -10.39 5.74
CA VAL A 87 -18.77 -11.74 5.79
C VAL A 87 -19.53 -12.63 6.77
N SER A 88 -19.31 -13.94 6.67
CA SER A 88 -19.77 -14.93 7.65
C SER A 88 -18.62 -15.37 8.55
N TYR A 89 -18.68 -15.04 9.85
CA TYR A 89 -17.67 -15.48 10.82
C TYR A 89 -17.61 -17.01 10.94
N ALA A 90 -18.76 -17.68 10.85
CA ALA A 90 -18.84 -19.13 10.84
C ALA A 90 -18.10 -19.74 9.64
N PHE A 91 -18.03 -19.06 8.49
CA PHE A 91 -17.20 -19.49 7.37
C PHE A 91 -15.72 -19.30 7.69
N LEU A 92 -15.33 -18.15 8.27
CA LEU A 92 -13.94 -17.84 8.63
C LEU A 92 -13.35 -18.85 9.63
N GLU A 93 -14.15 -19.39 10.56
CA GLU A 93 -13.73 -20.46 11.48
C GLU A 93 -13.25 -21.74 10.76
N HIS A 94 -13.72 -22.00 9.54
CA HIS A 94 -13.24 -23.11 8.72
C HIS A 94 -12.00 -22.76 7.90
N VAL A 95 -11.63 -21.48 7.76
CA VAL A 95 -10.46 -21.08 6.98
C VAL A 95 -9.17 -21.40 7.74
N LYS A 96 -9.13 -21.15 9.06
CA LYS A 96 -7.99 -21.45 9.96
C LYS A 96 -6.62 -20.99 9.40
N ALA A 97 -6.60 -19.78 8.85
CA ALA A 97 -5.43 -19.20 8.20
C ALA A 97 -4.27 -18.98 9.18
N GLY A 98 -3.04 -19.29 8.76
CA GLY A 98 -1.82 -18.89 9.48
C GLY A 98 -1.45 -17.43 9.22
N ALA A 99 -1.80 -16.91 8.04
CA ALA A 99 -1.70 -15.50 7.69
C ALA A 99 -2.94 -15.03 6.91
N THR A 100 -3.52 -13.90 7.30
CA THR A 100 -4.60 -13.23 6.56
C THR A 100 -4.06 -11.95 5.92
N ILE A 101 -4.24 -11.82 4.61
CA ILE A 101 -3.85 -10.65 3.82
C ILE A 101 -5.11 -9.87 3.45
N VAL A 102 -5.29 -8.71 4.07
CA VAL A 102 -6.33 -7.76 3.71
C VAL A 102 -5.81 -6.85 2.62
N SER A 103 -6.43 -6.94 1.45
CA SER A 103 -6.07 -6.14 0.29
C SER A 103 -7.07 -5.01 0.10
N SER A 104 -6.99 -3.97 0.93
CA SER A 104 -7.77 -2.75 0.77
C SER A 104 -6.94 -1.65 0.11
N GLY A 105 -7.64 -0.66 -0.45
CA GLY A 105 -7.05 0.52 -1.07
C GLY A 105 -7.88 1.76 -0.75
N ASP A 106 -7.32 2.93 -1.08
CA ASP A 106 -7.77 4.28 -0.68
C ASP A 106 -9.08 4.77 -1.35
N ALA A 107 -10.03 3.87 -1.56
CA ALA A 107 -11.36 4.27 -1.99
C ALA A 107 -12.10 4.86 -0.78
N GLU A 108 -12.09 6.20 -0.68
CA GLU A 108 -12.71 7.00 0.40
C GLU A 108 -14.18 6.62 0.72
N GLY A 109 -14.85 5.86 -0.14
CA GLY A 109 -16.25 5.44 0.02
C GLY A 109 -16.51 4.19 0.88
N TYR A 110 -15.50 3.32 1.13
CA TYR A 110 -15.75 2.00 1.76
C TYR A 110 -15.13 1.82 3.15
N GLY A 111 -14.00 2.48 3.44
CA GLY A 111 -13.34 2.43 4.75
C GLY A 111 -13.01 1.01 5.22
N HIS A 112 -12.17 0.30 4.46
CA HIS A 112 -11.73 -1.07 4.73
C HIS A 112 -10.23 -1.12 5.07
N PRO A 113 -9.72 -2.14 5.78
CA PRO A 113 -10.48 -3.15 6.49
C PRO A 113 -11.33 -2.56 7.60
N ARG A 114 -12.47 -3.20 7.85
CA ARG A 114 -13.28 -2.94 9.04
C ARG A 114 -12.57 -3.52 10.26
N PRO A 115 -12.57 -2.84 11.43
CA PRO A 115 -11.98 -3.37 12.66
C PRO A 115 -12.45 -4.79 13.01
N GLU A 116 -13.71 -5.09 12.72
CA GLU A 116 -14.33 -6.40 12.90
C GLU A 116 -13.61 -7.50 12.12
N ILE A 117 -13.11 -7.22 10.92
CA ILE A 117 -12.37 -8.20 10.11
C ILE A 117 -10.96 -8.41 10.61
N VAL A 118 -10.33 -7.36 11.14
CA VAL A 118 -9.03 -7.47 11.81
C VAL A 118 -9.16 -8.41 13.01
N ALA A 119 -10.17 -8.17 13.86
CA ALA A 119 -10.45 -9.01 15.02
C ALA A 119 -10.82 -10.45 14.60
N ALA A 120 -11.73 -10.61 13.63
CA ALA A 120 -12.14 -11.92 13.13
C ALA A 120 -10.94 -12.72 12.59
N SER A 121 -10.03 -12.08 11.86
CA SER A 121 -8.81 -12.72 11.35
C SER A 121 -7.91 -13.24 12.47
N ALA A 122 -7.85 -12.52 13.60
CA ALA A 122 -7.08 -12.92 14.76
C ALA A 122 -7.73 -14.10 15.52
N VAL A 123 -9.06 -14.08 15.71
CA VAL A 123 -9.77 -15.07 16.54
C VAL A 123 -10.21 -16.33 15.80
N THR A 124 -10.38 -16.27 14.47
CA THR A 124 -10.76 -17.43 13.63
C THR A 124 -9.58 -18.05 12.89
N GLY A 125 -8.42 -17.37 12.92
CA GLY A 125 -7.19 -17.87 12.33
C GLY A 125 -6.57 -19.01 13.15
N HIS A 126 -5.40 -19.46 12.71
CA HIS A 126 -4.67 -20.52 13.37
C HIS A 126 -4.06 -20.07 14.68
N LEU A 127 -4.41 -20.76 15.76
CA LEU A 127 -3.87 -20.55 17.10
C LEU A 127 -3.23 -21.83 17.59
N GLU A 128 -2.04 -21.73 18.14
CA GLU A 128 -1.30 -22.81 18.77
C GLU A 128 -0.61 -22.30 20.03
N ILE A 129 -0.60 -23.09 21.10
CA ILE A 129 0.19 -22.79 22.30
C ILE A 129 1.46 -23.60 22.21
N ASP A 130 2.58 -22.92 21.97
CA ASP A 130 3.92 -23.50 22.10
C ASP A 130 4.26 -23.56 23.59
N ARG A 131 4.17 -24.76 24.16
CA ARG A 131 4.43 -25.02 25.58
C ARG A 131 5.92 -25.07 25.91
N ASP A 132 6.79 -25.27 24.91
CA ASP A 132 8.23 -25.32 25.12
C ASP A 132 8.78 -23.90 25.30
N THR A 133 8.20 -22.93 24.59
CA THR A 133 8.57 -21.50 24.72
C THR A 133 7.60 -20.66 25.55
N ASP A 134 6.52 -21.27 26.06
CA ASP A 134 5.40 -20.62 26.77
C ASP A 134 4.83 -19.42 25.99
N ARG A 135 4.53 -19.65 24.70
CA ARG A 135 4.04 -18.60 23.79
C ARG A 135 2.78 -19.03 23.05
N LEU A 136 1.89 -18.06 22.88
CA LEU A 136 0.77 -18.18 21.95
C LEU A 136 1.24 -17.82 20.54
N VAL A 137 1.23 -18.80 19.64
CA VAL A 137 1.38 -18.59 18.21
C VAL A 137 0.03 -18.13 17.66
N THR A 138 -0.01 -16.89 17.19
CA THR A 138 -1.19 -16.25 16.63
C THR A 138 -1.12 -16.19 15.11
N PRO A 139 -2.26 -16.09 14.41
CA PRO A 139 -2.22 -15.83 12.98
C PRO A 139 -1.64 -14.43 12.71
N LEU A 140 -0.95 -14.29 11.58
CA LEU A 140 -0.44 -13.00 11.11
C LEU A 140 -1.55 -12.27 10.36
N VAL A 141 -1.68 -10.95 10.56
CA VAL A 141 -2.64 -10.12 9.84
C VAL A 141 -1.90 -8.98 9.13
N TYR A 142 -1.98 -8.95 7.80
CA TYR A 142 -1.35 -7.94 6.96
C TYR A 142 -2.41 -7.10 6.25
N MET A 143 -2.14 -5.80 6.06
CA MET A 143 -3.09 -4.88 5.45
C MET A 143 -2.38 -3.96 4.45
N THR A 144 -2.80 -3.98 3.18
CA THR A 144 -2.13 -3.20 2.12
C THR A 144 -2.43 -1.71 2.15
N GLU A 145 -3.43 -1.26 2.91
CA GLU A 145 -3.79 0.17 3.03
C GLU A 145 -3.09 0.85 4.19
N ILE A 146 -2.99 0.19 5.36
CA ILE A 146 -2.24 0.76 6.50
C ILE A 146 -0.75 0.94 6.16
N GLU A 147 -0.22 0.06 5.32
CA GLU A 147 1.16 0.14 4.81
C GLU A 147 1.30 1.17 3.66
N ARG A 148 0.21 1.82 3.23
CA ARG A 148 0.26 2.97 2.32
C ARG A 148 0.27 4.26 3.11
N SER A 149 1.31 5.04 2.90
CA SER A 149 1.42 6.39 3.44
C SER A 149 2.00 7.31 2.36
N THR A 150 1.86 8.62 2.56
CA THR A 150 2.56 9.60 1.73
C THR A 150 3.44 10.47 2.60
N SER A 151 4.65 10.73 2.14
CA SER A 151 5.50 11.73 2.78
C SER A 151 5.25 13.08 2.12
N LEU A 152 4.72 14.02 2.88
CA LEU A 152 4.54 15.40 2.43
C LEU A 152 5.79 16.24 2.71
N GLY A 153 6.22 17.02 1.72
CA GLY A 153 7.30 17.99 1.83
C GLY A 153 6.80 19.42 1.67
N LYS A 154 7.59 20.38 2.13
CA LYS A 154 7.39 21.81 1.85
C LYS A 154 8.14 22.19 0.58
N VAL A 155 7.55 23.08 -0.22
CA VAL A 155 8.30 23.73 -1.29
C VAL A 155 9.13 24.84 -0.66
N MET A 156 10.45 24.84 -0.89
CA MET A 156 11.34 25.88 -0.36
C MET A 156 11.64 26.94 -1.42
N HIS A 157 12.05 26.50 -2.61
CA HIS A 157 12.25 27.32 -3.78
C HIS A 157 12.16 26.44 -5.04
N ILE A 158 11.89 27.05 -6.19
CA ILE A 158 11.91 26.42 -7.52
C ILE A 158 13.02 27.08 -8.32
N ARG A 159 13.94 26.30 -8.89
CA ARG A 159 14.98 26.81 -9.78
C ARG A 159 14.59 26.66 -11.23
N PHE A 160 14.98 27.64 -12.02
CA PHE A 160 14.92 27.60 -13.47
C PHE A 160 16.32 27.84 -14.03
N ARG A 161 16.66 27.05 -15.04
CA ARG A 161 17.90 27.16 -15.78
C ARG A 161 17.59 27.33 -17.25
N ASP A 162 18.44 28.07 -17.95
CA ASP A 162 18.33 28.33 -19.39
C ASP A 162 16.94 28.85 -19.81
N TYR A 163 16.28 29.63 -18.94
CA TYR A 163 14.92 30.08 -19.20
C TYR A 163 14.93 31.18 -20.28
N PRO A 164 14.23 31.02 -21.41
CA PRO A 164 14.24 32.01 -22.47
C PRO A 164 13.47 33.27 -22.05
N ALA A 165 14.17 34.39 -21.91
CA ALA A 165 13.59 35.67 -21.56
C ALA A 165 14.13 36.77 -22.48
N ALA A 166 13.26 37.38 -23.28
CA ALA A 166 13.56 38.54 -24.11
C ALA A 166 14.81 38.42 -25.04
N GLY A 167 15.08 37.22 -25.57
CA GLY A 167 16.22 36.97 -26.47
C GLY A 167 17.50 36.51 -25.76
N GLU A 168 17.47 36.38 -24.44
CA GLU A 168 18.55 35.84 -23.60
C GLU A 168 18.09 34.61 -22.83
N THR A 169 19.03 33.89 -22.22
CA THR A 169 18.76 32.83 -21.25
C THR A 169 18.96 33.34 -19.83
N LEU A 170 18.01 32.99 -18.96
CA LEU A 170 17.97 33.46 -17.58
C LEU A 170 18.06 32.27 -16.62
N GLU A 171 19.00 32.38 -15.68
CA GLU A 171 19.10 31.53 -14.50
C GLU A 171 18.39 32.20 -13.33
N GLY A 172 17.68 31.43 -12.49
CA GLY A 172 17.16 32.01 -11.26
C GLY A 172 16.31 31.08 -10.41
N ALA A 173 15.63 31.69 -9.44
CA ALA A 173 14.82 30.98 -8.46
C ALA A 173 13.55 31.74 -8.09
N LEU A 174 12.47 30.99 -7.90
CA LEU A 174 11.23 31.45 -7.28
C LEU A 174 11.20 30.94 -5.84
N PHE A 175 11.33 31.84 -4.88
CA PHE A 175 11.33 31.51 -3.46
C PHE A 175 9.90 31.32 -2.95
N ALA A 176 9.67 30.20 -2.27
CA ALA A 176 8.43 29.91 -1.57
C ALA A 176 8.52 30.31 -0.08
N VAL A 177 9.72 30.23 0.49
CA VAL A 177 10.05 30.76 1.82
C VAL A 177 11.27 31.67 1.70
N PRO A 178 11.49 32.60 2.65
CA PRO A 178 12.71 33.40 2.72
C PRO A 178 13.97 32.52 2.62
N LEU A 179 15.02 33.01 1.95
CA LEU A 179 16.26 32.25 1.77
C LEU A 179 16.87 31.83 3.11
N ASP A 180 16.77 32.68 4.14
CA ASP A 180 17.28 32.39 5.49
C ASP A 180 16.51 31.27 6.21
N ASP A 181 15.27 30.97 5.79
CA ASP A 181 14.48 29.84 6.31
C ASP A 181 14.83 28.52 5.61
N ILE A 182 15.65 28.55 4.56
CA ILE A 182 16.12 27.35 3.86
C ILE A 182 17.32 26.78 4.60
N SER A 183 17.14 25.59 5.17
CA SER A 183 18.24 24.85 5.81
C SER A 183 19.41 24.68 4.85
N GLU A 184 20.63 24.95 5.33
CA GLU A 184 21.86 24.77 4.55
C GLU A 184 21.98 23.34 4.00
N LYS A 185 21.51 22.33 4.74
CA LYS A 185 21.48 20.93 4.32
C LYS A 185 20.62 20.67 3.07
N ALA A 186 19.72 21.60 2.72
CA ALA A 186 18.89 21.51 1.53
C ALA A 186 19.57 22.09 0.27
N LEU A 187 20.61 22.90 0.44
CA LEU A 187 21.29 23.61 -0.67
C LEU A 187 22.16 22.70 -1.55
N PRO A 188 22.94 21.73 -1.01
CA PRO A 188 23.74 20.85 -1.84
C PRO A 188 22.93 20.11 -2.90
N THR A 189 23.45 20.13 -4.13
CA THR A 189 22.86 19.48 -5.31
C THR A 189 22.98 17.96 -5.22
N ARG A 190 22.35 17.25 -6.18
CA ARG A 190 22.46 15.79 -6.27
C ARG A 190 23.91 15.34 -6.50
N GLU A 191 24.71 16.13 -7.21
CA GLU A 191 26.11 15.81 -7.48
C GLU A 191 26.97 16.01 -6.24
N ASP A 192 26.81 17.13 -5.53
CA ASP A 192 27.47 17.37 -4.24
C ASP A 192 27.16 16.23 -3.27
N ARG A 193 25.88 15.81 -3.17
CA ARG A 193 25.47 14.68 -2.31
C ARG A 193 26.11 13.35 -2.70
N ARG A 194 26.35 13.11 -3.99
CA ARG A 194 27.04 11.90 -4.45
C ARG A 194 28.54 11.95 -4.16
N ALA A 195 29.15 13.13 -4.27
CA ALA A 195 30.55 13.34 -3.93
C ALA A 195 30.77 13.13 -2.43
N MET A 196 29.95 13.78 -1.57
CA MET A 196 29.99 13.58 -0.12
C MET A 196 29.83 12.11 0.29
N ALA A 197 28.92 11.36 -0.35
CA ALA A 197 28.70 9.95 -0.05
C ALA A 197 29.87 9.03 -0.44
N ARG A 198 30.82 9.51 -1.24
CA ARG A 198 32.02 8.78 -1.68
C ARG A 198 33.31 9.26 -1.00
N ALA A 199 33.24 10.40 -0.32
CA ALA A 199 34.35 11.06 0.34
C ALA A 199 34.52 10.55 1.79
N GLY A 200 35.70 10.79 2.38
CA GLY A 200 35.88 10.64 3.83
C GLY A 200 35.26 11.82 4.59
N ASP A 201 35.03 11.67 5.90
CA ASP A 201 34.26 12.64 6.72
C ASP A 201 34.72 14.10 6.56
N ALA A 202 36.03 14.36 6.65
CA ALA A 202 36.57 15.72 6.52
C ALA A 202 36.40 16.31 5.10
N GLU A 203 36.51 15.48 4.07
CA GLU A 203 36.31 15.89 2.68
C GLU A 203 34.82 16.11 2.39
N ALA A 204 33.94 15.25 2.93
CA ALA A 204 32.49 15.42 2.83
C ALA A 204 32.02 16.73 3.48
N GLU A 205 32.57 17.09 4.64
CA GLU A 205 32.28 18.36 5.31
C GLU A 205 32.72 19.57 4.46
N GLN A 206 33.90 19.49 3.85
CA GLN A 206 34.38 20.56 2.98
C GLN A 206 33.51 20.70 1.72
N ILE A 207 33.11 19.59 1.09
CA ILE A 207 32.18 19.57 -0.04
C ILE A 207 30.85 20.21 0.34
N GLU A 208 30.31 19.92 1.54
CA GLU A 208 29.07 20.55 2.02
C GLU A 208 29.23 22.06 2.16
N LYS A 209 30.30 22.53 2.80
CA LYS A 209 30.57 23.97 2.98
C LYS A 209 30.71 24.70 1.65
N ASP A 210 31.49 24.14 0.72
CA ASP A 210 31.71 24.73 -0.60
C ASP A 210 30.41 24.77 -1.40
N ALA A 211 29.60 23.70 -1.33
CA ALA A 211 28.28 23.66 -1.96
C ALA A 211 27.36 24.73 -1.35
N VAL A 212 27.27 24.82 -0.03
CA VAL A 212 26.42 25.83 0.65
C VAL A 212 26.84 27.25 0.27
N ALA A 213 28.14 27.55 0.30
CA ALA A 213 28.65 28.88 -0.05
C ALA A 213 28.34 29.24 -1.51
N ARG A 214 28.60 28.31 -2.44
CA ARG A 214 28.30 28.48 -3.88
C ARG A 214 26.82 28.73 -4.12
N GLU A 215 25.96 27.94 -3.47
CA GLU A 215 24.51 28.05 -3.66
C GLU A 215 23.94 29.33 -3.04
N LYS A 216 24.42 29.75 -1.86
CA LYS A 216 24.03 31.03 -1.27
C LYS A 216 24.45 32.22 -2.14
N ALA A 217 25.68 32.22 -2.66
CA ALA A 217 26.17 33.29 -3.53
C ALA A 217 25.31 33.47 -4.80
N LEU A 218 24.78 32.36 -5.34
CA LEU A 218 23.84 32.39 -6.46
C LEU A 218 22.44 32.88 -6.06
N LEU A 219 21.93 32.39 -4.93
CA LEU A 219 20.54 32.62 -4.52
C LEU A 219 20.30 33.99 -3.87
N GLN A 220 21.29 34.58 -3.21
CA GLN A 220 21.16 35.85 -2.50
C GLN A 220 20.70 37.02 -3.40
N PRO A 221 21.34 37.32 -4.55
CA PRO A 221 20.89 38.43 -5.40
C PRO A 221 19.48 38.19 -5.96
N LEU A 222 19.12 36.94 -6.22
CA LEU A 222 17.79 36.56 -6.70
C LEU A 222 16.72 36.77 -5.63
N ALA A 223 17.03 36.44 -4.37
CA ALA A 223 16.14 36.65 -3.24
C ALA A 223 15.89 38.15 -3.02
N SER A 224 16.94 38.98 -3.07
CA SER A 224 16.82 40.45 -2.97
C SER A 224 15.97 41.03 -4.11
N ALA A 225 16.23 40.62 -5.36
CA ALA A 225 15.42 41.07 -6.50
C ALA A 225 13.95 40.64 -6.37
N GLN A 226 13.69 39.44 -5.84
CA GLN A 226 12.33 38.97 -5.61
C GLN A 226 11.60 39.80 -4.55
N GLU A 227 12.29 40.17 -3.47
CA GLU A 227 11.77 41.01 -2.39
C GLU A 227 11.49 42.44 -2.86
N GLU A 228 12.44 43.07 -3.57
CA GLU A 228 12.30 44.41 -4.15
C GLU A 228 11.09 44.49 -5.10
N ALA A 229 10.86 43.44 -5.89
CA ALA A 229 9.73 43.35 -6.81
C ALA A 229 8.41 42.93 -6.15
N ALA A 230 8.40 42.65 -4.83
CA ALA A 230 7.25 42.12 -4.09
C ALA A 230 6.59 40.90 -4.78
N THR A 231 7.42 40.00 -5.32
CA THR A 231 6.93 38.89 -6.15
C THR A 231 6.14 37.87 -5.32
N ALA A 232 4.97 37.48 -5.80
CA ALA A 232 4.13 36.45 -5.18
C ALA A 232 4.05 35.17 -6.01
N SER A 233 4.42 34.05 -5.40
CA SER A 233 4.50 32.74 -6.03
C SER A 233 3.16 31.99 -5.88
N ARG A 234 2.42 31.82 -6.99
CA ARG A 234 1.20 30.99 -7.04
C ARG A 234 1.31 29.93 -8.12
N TYR A 235 0.73 28.77 -7.90
CA TYR A 235 0.56 27.75 -8.93
C TYR A 235 -0.92 27.48 -9.16
N HIS A 236 -1.23 27.22 -10.42
CA HIS A 236 -2.54 26.80 -10.87
C HIS A 236 -2.52 25.29 -11.04
N TYR A 237 -3.52 24.60 -10.52
CA TYR A 237 -3.59 23.15 -10.58
C TYR A 237 -4.92 22.69 -11.15
N ARG A 238 -4.89 21.47 -11.69
CA ARG A 238 -6.05 20.70 -12.10
C ARG A 238 -6.07 19.42 -11.27
N THR A 239 -7.17 19.14 -10.60
CA THR A 239 -7.36 17.88 -9.87
C THR A 239 -8.64 17.18 -10.30
N ILE A 240 -8.67 15.86 -10.15
CA ILE A 240 -9.85 15.03 -10.44
C ILE A 240 -10.58 14.85 -9.11
N ARG A 241 -11.79 15.41 -8.99
CA ARG A 241 -12.61 15.29 -7.78
C ARG A 241 -13.47 14.02 -7.80
N SER A 242 -13.82 13.52 -8.98
CA SER A 242 -14.47 12.22 -9.20
C SER A 242 -14.20 11.75 -10.64
N LEU A 243 -14.57 10.50 -10.98
CA LEU A 243 -14.28 9.83 -12.26
C LEU A 243 -14.46 10.68 -13.54
N PHE A 244 -15.29 11.73 -13.51
CA PHE A 244 -15.48 12.67 -14.62
C PHE A 244 -15.53 14.15 -14.23
N ASN A 245 -15.22 14.51 -12.99
CA ASN A 245 -15.28 15.90 -12.52
C ASN A 245 -13.89 16.47 -12.28
N ILE A 246 -13.58 17.56 -12.97
CA ILE A 246 -12.30 18.24 -12.92
C ILE A 246 -12.47 19.55 -12.18
N GLU A 247 -11.62 19.79 -11.19
CA GLU A 247 -11.54 21.05 -10.47
C GLU A 247 -10.24 21.77 -10.82
N TYR A 248 -10.34 23.07 -11.10
CA TYR A 248 -9.20 23.96 -11.26
C TYR A 248 -9.09 24.87 -10.04
N GLY A 249 -7.88 25.08 -9.56
CA GLY A 249 -7.64 25.93 -8.40
C GLY A 249 -6.32 26.67 -8.49
N VAL A 250 -6.16 27.62 -7.58
CA VAL A 250 -4.95 28.43 -7.43
C VAL A 250 -4.52 28.38 -5.98
N ARG A 251 -3.24 28.13 -5.72
CA ARG A 251 -2.68 28.14 -4.35
C ARG A 251 -1.34 28.88 -4.30
N ASN A 252 -1.05 29.44 -3.13
CA ASN A 252 0.25 30.03 -2.82
C ASN A 252 1.28 28.90 -2.60
N ILE A 253 2.46 29.02 -3.22
CA ILE A 253 3.53 28.01 -3.10
C ILE A 253 4.03 27.88 -1.64
N ALA A 254 4.12 28.98 -0.90
CA ALA A 254 4.63 29.03 0.48
C ALA A 254 3.84 28.13 1.46
N HIS A 255 2.53 28.00 1.24
CA HIS A 255 1.63 27.23 2.10
C HIS A 255 1.33 25.84 1.56
N SER A 256 1.89 25.48 0.40
CA SER A 256 1.60 24.20 -0.21
C SER A 256 2.50 23.08 0.29
N ARG A 257 1.94 21.88 0.26
CA ARG A 257 2.65 20.63 0.48
C ARG A 257 2.72 19.88 -0.85
N ILE A 258 3.87 19.27 -1.10
CA ILE A 258 4.08 18.37 -2.23
C ILE A 258 4.24 16.95 -1.71
N MET A 259 3.70 15.98 -2.43
CA MET A 259 4.00 14.58 -2.16
C MET A 259 5.45 14.32 -2.61
N THR A 260 6.32 13.99 -1.66
CA THR A 260 7.75 13.71 -1.92
C THR A 260 8.01 12.22 -2.11
N ARG A 261 7.19 11.37 -1.50
CA ARG A 261 7.28 9.92 -1.62
C ARG A 261 5.89 9.31 -1.49
N ASN A 262 5.60 8.34 -2.35
CA ASN A 262 4.44 7.46 -2.23
C ASN A 262 4.93 6.13 -1.67
N HIS A 263 4.34 5.67 -0.57
CA HIS A 263 4.66 4.39 0.04
C HIS A 263 3.58 3.39 -0.35
N TYR A 264 3.98 2.33 -1.06
CA TYR A 264 3.05 1.28 -1.47
C TYR A 264 3.05 0.15 -0.42
N GLY A 265 1.88 -0.11 0.15
CA GLY A 265 1.63 -1.22 1.06
C GLY A 265 1.60 -2.56 0.34
N LEU A 266 2.76 -3.06 -0.05
CA LEU A 266 2.91 -4.32 -0.76
C LEU A 266 3.20 -5.46 0.24
N VAL A 267 2.38 -6.50 0.20
CA VAL A 267 2.59 -7.74 0.95
C VAL A 267 2.96 -8.84 -0.05
N ASN A 268 4.19 -9.33 0.03
CA ASN A 268 4.67 -10.46 -0.76
C ASN A 268 4.47 -11.76 0.00
N VAL A 269 3.83 -12.74 -0.64
CA VAL A 269 3.71 -14.11 -0.13
C VAL A 269 4.48 -15.04 -1.06
N ARG A 270 5.37 -15.88 -0.50
CA ARG A 270 6.13 -16.91 -1.22
C ARG A 270 6.13 -18.22 -0.44
N THR A 271 6.35 -19.33 -1.14
CA THR A 271 6.48 -20.64 -0.51
C THR A 271 7.33 -21.57 -1.36
N ASP A 272 8.10 -22.44 -0.71
CA ASP A 272 8.82 -23.57 -1.31
C ASP A 272 8.01 -24.89 -1.23
N GLY A 273 6.80 -24.82 -0.65
CA GLY A 273 5.91 -25.95 -0.41
C GLY A 273 5.96 -26.50 1.01
N GLU A 274 6.93 -26.14 1.83
CA GLU A 274 7.01 -26.53 3.25
C GLU A 274 7.01 -25.33 4.18
N THR A 275 7.53 -24.20 3.71
CA THR A 275 7.64 -22.96 4.46
C THR A 275 6.91 -21.86 3.68
N VAL A 276 6.14 -21.04 4.39
CA VAL A 276 5.49 -19.85 3.87
C VAL A 276 6.26 -18.63 4.36
N MET A 277 6.52 -17.68 3.47
CA MET A 277 7.15 -16.40 3.75
C MET A 277 6.20 -15.27 3.39
N CYS A 278 5.90 -14.41 4.36
CA CYS A 278 5.18 -13.15 4.18
C CYS A 278 6.16 -11.98 4.40
N ALA A 279 6.23 -11.04 3.47
CA ALA A 279 7.14 -9.90 3.55
C ALA A 279 6.45 -8.57 3.23
N THR A 280 6.69 -7.55 4.05
CA THR A 280 6.28 -6.15 3.82
C THR A 280 7.50 -5.26 3.63
N MET A 281 7.41 -4.29 2.72
CA MET A 281 8.51 -3.35 2.48
C MET A 281 8.50 -2.27 3.56
N ARG A 282 9.65 -2.01 4.20
CA ARG A 282 9.74 -0.96 5.23
C ARG A 282 9.56 0.43 4.61
N GLU A 283 8.98 1.35 5.36
CA GLU A 283 8.69 2.75 4.98
C GLU A 283 9.90 3.50 4.39
N THR A 284 11.12 3.17 4.82
CA THR A 284 12.34 3.82 4.30
C THR A 284 12.74 3.35 2.90
N GLY A 285 12.06 2.33 2.34
CA GLY A 285 12.42 1.66 1.10
C GLY A 285 13.72 0.85 1.17
N ARG A 286 14.34 0.74 2.35
CA ARG A 286 15.65 0.10 2.56
C ARG A 286 15.54 -1.22 3.34
N GLY A 287 14.64 -2.10 2.93
CA GLY A 287 14.57 -3.47 3.46
C GLY A 287 13.15 -4.01 3.57
N TRP A 288 13.07 -5.28 3.96
CA TRP A 288 11.82 -6.01 4.14
C TRP A 288 11.67 -6.41 5.61
N THR A 289 10.46 -6.32 6.13
CA THR A 289 10.05 -7.06 7.33
C THR A 289 9.52 -8.40 6.86
N VAL A 290 10.13 -9.49 7.32
CA VAL A 290 9.85 -10.85 6.83
C VAL A 290 9.42 -11.71 7.99
N HIS A 291 8.31 -12.42 7.82
CA HIS A 291 7.86 -13.47 8.71
C HIS A 291 7.78 -14.79 7.94
N THR A 292 8.28 -15.86 8.55
CA THR A 292 8.22 -17.20 7.98
C THR A 292 7.56 -18.16 8.95
N PHE A 293 6.74 -19.07 8.44
CA PHE A 293 6.13 -20.12 9.24
C PHE A 293 6.00 -21.41 8.41
N LYS A 294 5.88 -22.56 9.08
CA LYS A 294 5.72 -23.86 8.40
C LYS A 294 4.32 -23.99 7.82
N ALA A 295 4.24 -24.51 6.60
CA ALA A 295 2.98 -24.95 6.02
C ALA A 295 2.45 -26.16 6.78
N ARG A 296 1.13 -26.23 6.96
CA ARG A 296 0.52 -27.14 7.96
C ARG A 296 -0.25 -28.31 7.37
N PHE A 297 -0.35 -28.40 6.04
CA PHE A 297 -1.27 -29.32 5.41
C PHE A 297 -0.57 -30.37 4.55
N PHE A 298 -0.11 -31.44 5.19
CA PHE A 298 0.35 -32.66 4.53
C PHE A 298 -0.82 -33.60 4.19
#